data_AF-A0A1Y6ISX1-F1
#
_entry.id   AF-A0A1Y6ISX1-F1
#
_cell.length_a   1.000
_cell.length_b   1.000
_cell.length_c   1.000
_cell.angle_alpha   90.00
_cell.angle_beta   90.00
_cell.angle_gamma   90.00
#
_symmetry.space_group_name_H-M   'P 1'
#
loop_
_entity.id
_entity.type
_entity.pdbx_description
1 polymer ?
#
loop_
_entity_poly.entity_id
_entity_poly.type
_entity_poly.pdbx_seq_one_letter_code
_entity_poly.pdbx_strand_id
1 'polypeptide(L)'
;MTTQKISESISIISKVGFFLGAVIILIYCSIMGFYPQGLTLGDGLFICFVFISFGFLAALFIFLFSVSSLSLINTLIFLVKLPSFIFKTLSMTKKEKHLRQMVFGGMIKNFIKDHGIGSISLLGLLWLIPLVYILSHYATVSDLDWFSTVLMFTPLLYCGIASKMYINHKDKNIFNSLVTVFILLTPFMLVPGLFKYTLYTAMENMGVRDSHVSVYVDKQYIPLIQNIIDENDLSDYQVTSVDDSFSKIDNVNVIFTGAGDKSLLSLANKRVTANFVLPSDAFYTEKSQLNHDLNSLIEAIKSSSSDAFKQNRVSFDYHRMTLDFGSYGYFKVGESAVSPRFEAAITSTLNPLFDVLSQYPDQIKSLEVIGLSSEEWKGSKDDLDAYKYNYDLSVKRALAVSNVLFESETLQPYGQWLSNKLVIRGELSQQDGRDRKSDRRVVIKLNLNQ
;
A
#
# COMPACT_ATOMS: atom_id res chain seq x y z
N MET A 1 -21.59 -20.27 16.19
CA MET A 1 -21.16 -19.21 17.14
C MET A 1 -22.23 -18.14 17.09
N THR A 2 -22.80 -17.71 18.22
CA THR A 2 -23.89 -16.71 18.24
C THR A 2 -23.32 -15.32 17.91
N THR A 3 -24.12 -14.44 17.28
CA THR A 3 -23.76 -13.04 16.97
C THR A 3 -23.25 -12.28 18.19
N GLN A 4 -23.82 -12.55 19.37
CA GLN A 4 -23.35 -11.99 20.64
C GLN A 4 -21.90 -12.40 20.98
N LYS A 5 -21.56 -13.70 20.85
CA LYS A 5 -20.18 -14.18 21.13
C LYS A 5 -19.16 -13.61 20.14
N ILE A 6 -19.59 -13.33 18.90
CA ILE A 6 -18.75 -12.68 17.88
C ILE A 6 -18.48 -11.23 18.29
N SER A 7 -19.52 -10.48 18.67
CA SER A 7 -19.39 -9.09 19.13
C SER A 7 -18.50 -8.95 20.36
N GLU A 8 -18.67 -9.81 21.37
CA GLU A 8 -17.82 -9.85 22.56
C GLU A 8 -16.35 -10.15 22.21
N SER A 9 -16.12 -11.10 21.30
CA SER A 9 -14.77 -11.45 20.85
C SER A 9 -14.09 -10.30 20.10
N ILE A 10 -14.83 -9.63 19.20
CA ILE A 10 -14.34 -8.45 18.47
C ILE A 10 -13.97 -7.34 19.47
N SER A 11 -14.82 -7.06 20.46
CA SER A 11 -14.55 -6.02 21.45
C SER A 11 -13.27 -6.29 22.24
N ILE A 12 -13.05 -7.54 22.67
CA ILE A 12 -11.84 -7.92 23.40
C ILE A 12 -10.61 -7.78 22.51
N ILE A 13 -10.67 -8.28 21.26
CA ILE A 13 -9.57 -8.19 20.30
C ILE A 13 -9.21 -6.72 20.04
N SER A 14 -10.20 -5.85 19.83
CA SER A 14 -9.97 -4.42 19.62
C SER A 14 -9.31 -3.75 20.83
N LYS A 15 -9.75 -4.04 22.05
CA LYS A 15 -9.16 -3.47 23.29
C LYS A 15 -7.72 -3.92 23.49
N VAL A 16 -7.46 -5.22 23.35
CA VAL A 16 -6.12 -5.79 23.49
C VAL A 16 -5.19 -5.27 22.38
N GLY A 17 -5.69 -5.24 21.15
CA GLY A 17 -4.96 -4.69 20.00
C GLY A 17 -4.58 -3.23 20.24
N PHE A 18 -5.54 -2.37 20.59
CA PHE A 18 -5.28 -0.96 20.87
C PHE A 18 -4.23 -0.78 21.96
N PHE A 19 -4.34 -1.50 23.08
CA PHE A 19 -3.36 -1.44 24.16
C PHE A 19 -1.96 -1.87 23.70
N LEU A 20 -1.88 -2.99 22.98
CA LEU A 20 -0.61 -3.51 22.45
C LEU A 20 0.03 -2.52 21.46
N GLY A 21 -0.78 -1.92 20.58
CA GLY A 21 -0.34 -0.89 19.65
C GLY A 21 0.21 0.34 20.37
N ALA A 22 -0.50 0.84 21.38
CA ALA A 22 -0.02 1.96 22.19
C ALA A 22 1.33 1.66 22.85
N VAL A 23 1.50 0.47 23.44
CA VAL A 23 2.77 0.03 24.03
C VAL A 23 3.88 -0.02 22.97
N ILE A 24 3.61 -0.56 21.78
CA ILE A 24 4.58 -0.64 20.68
C ILE A 24 5.04 0.75 20.23
N ILE A 25 4.12 1.72 20.10
CA ILE A 25 4.49 3.09 19.73
C ILE A 25 5.30 3.77 20.84
N LEU A 26 4.95 3.58 22.11
CA LEU A 26 5.74 4.11 23.22
C LEU A 26 7.16 3.52 23.25
N ILE A 27 7.30 2.23 22.96
CA ILE A 27 8.61 1.59 22.78
C ILE A 27 9.34 2.23 21.59
N TYR A 28 8.68 2.46 20.46
CA TYR A 28 9.29 3.12 19.30
C TYR A 28 9.83 4.51 19.64
N CYS A 29 9.00 5.35 20.26
CA CYS A 29 9.39 6.69 20.73
C CYS A 29 10.57 6.61 21.72
N SER A 30 10.56 5.62 22.62
CA SER A 30 11.66 5.38 23.56
C SER A 30 12.96 4.99 22.86
N ILE A 31 12.91 4.12 21.86
CA ILE A 31 14.09 3.70 21.08
C ILE A 31 14.66 4.88 20.30
N MET A 32 13.81 5.75 19.74
CA MET A 32 14.25 6.94 19.00
C MET A 32 14.69 8.09 19.91
N GLY A 33 14.32 8.08 21.19
CA GLY A 33 14.51 9.21 22.09
C GLY A 33 13.66 10.44 21.70
N PHE A 34 12.54 10.23 21.00
CA PHE A 34 11.69 11.30 20.49
C PHE A 34 10.22 11.01 20.76
N TYR A 35 9.53 12.02 21.28
CA TYR A 35 8.10 12.00 21.53
C TYR A 35 7.46 13.17 20.78
N PRO A 36 6.36 12.95 20.04
CA PRO A 36 5.72 14.03 19.30
C PRO A 36 5.21 15.10 20.26
N GLN A 37 5.43 16.36 19.88
CA GLN A 37 4.99 17.56 20.60
C GLN A 37 3.93 18.29 19.78
N GLY A 38 3.19 19.22 20.38
CA GLY A 38 2.22 20.04 19.64
C GLY A 38 1.06 19.24 19.03
N LEU A 39 0.68 18.10 19.61
CA LEU A 39 -0.36 17.23 19.07
C LEU A 39 -1.72 17.95 18.96
N THR A 40 -2.26 17.96 17.75
CA THR A 40 -3.62 18.41 17.44
C THR A 40 -4.64 17.28 17.64
N LEU A 41 -5.93 17.63 17.58
CA LEU A 41 -7.00 16.62 17.62
C LEU A 41 -6.95 15.69 16.40
N GLY A 42 -6.51 16.20 15.24
CA GLY A 42 -6.27 15.40 14.04
C GLY A 42 -5.16 14.36 14.25
N ASP A 43 -4.06 14.77 14.88
CA ASP A 43 -2.94 13.88 15.22
C ASP A 43 -3.37 12.78 16.18
N GLY A 44 -4.28 13.10 17.12
CA GLY A 44 -4.86 12.11 18.02
C GLY A 44 -5.59 10.98 17.28
N LEU A 45 -6.33 11.30 16.20
CA LEU A 45 -6.98 10.30 15.35
C LEU A 45 -5.98 9.49 14.56
N PHE A 46 -4.96 10.13 13.98
CA PHE A 46 -3.88 9.44 13.28
C PHE A 46 -3.12 8.48 14.21
N ILE A 47 -2.75 8.92 15.41
CA ILE A 47 -2.11 8.07 16.43
C ILE A 47 -3.02 6.90 16.83
N CYS A 48 -4.32 7.12 17.00
CA CYS A 48 -5.27 6.03 17.27
C CYS A 48 -5.32 5.01 16.12
N PHE A 49 -5.31 5.48 14.87
CA PHE A 49 -5.23 4.61 13.70
C PHE A 49 -3.93 3.81 13.67
N VAL A 50 -2.80 4.43 14.00
CA VAL A 50 -1.51 3.79 14.18
C VAL A 50 -1.58 2.70 15.25
N PHE A 51 -2.14 3.00 16.43
CA PHE A 51 -2.29 2.02 17.51
C PHE A 51 -3.13 0.82 17.09
N ILE A 52 -4.27 1.04 16.42
CA ILE A 52 -5.15 -0.04 15.96
C ILE A 52 -4.43 -0.90 14.93
N SER A 53 -3.74 -0.28 13.97
CA SER A 53 -3.03 -0.98 12.89
C SER A 53 -1.90 -1.86 13.44
N PHE A 54 -1.05 -1.30 14.30
CA PHE A 54 0.03 -2.06 14.96
C PHE A 54 -0.52 -3.14 15.88
N GLY A 55 -1.54 -2.81 16.66
CA GLY A 55 -2.23 -3.75 17.53
C GLY A 55 -2.78 -4.95 16.79
N PHE A 56 -3.45 -4.70 15.66
CA PHE A 56 -3.99 -5.73 14.80
C PHE A 56 -2.90 -6.59 14.17
N LEU A 57 -1.85 -5.98 13.60
CA LEU A 57 -0.73 -6.70 12.99
C LEU A 57 0.01 -7.57 14.01
N ALA A 58 0.30 -7.04 15.20
CA ALA A 58 0.96 -7.79 16.26
C ALA A 58 0.09 -8.94 16.77
N ALA A 59 -1.21 -8.70 17.00
CA ALA A 59 -2.14 -9.76 17.39
C ALA A 59 -2.26 -10.86 16.32
N LEU A 60 -2.35 -10.48 15.04
CA LEU A 60 -2.38 -11.41 13.91
C LEU A 60 -1.10 -12.25 13.85
N PHE A 61 0.07 -11.62 14.00
CA PHE A 61 1.34 -12.32 13.98
C PHE A 61 1.44 -13.29 15.16
N ILE A 62 1.12 -12.85 16.39
CA ILE A 62 1.10 -13.71 17.58
C ILE A 62 0.16 -14.90 17.36
N PHE A 63 -1.03 -14.66 16.82
CA PHE A 63 -2.00 -15.71 16.51
C PHE A 63 -1.44 -16.73 15.52
N LEU A 64 -0.95 -16.28 14.36
CA LEU A 64 -0.41 -17.14 13.32
C LEU A 64 0.82 -17.92 13.82
N PHE A 65 1.72 -17.25 14.53
CA PHE A 65 2.89 -17.86 15.15
C PHE A 65 2.49 -18.95 16.16
N SER A 66 1.52 -18.65 17.04
CA SER A 66 1.00 -19.61 18.04
C SER A 66 0.37 -20.83 17.38
N VAL A 67 -0.43 -20.63 16.34
CA VAL A 67 -1.08 -21.72 15.59
C VAL A 67 -0.06 -22.59 14.89
N SER A 68 0.93 -22.00 14.21
CA SER A 68 2.04 -22.73 13.58
C SER A 68 2.87 -23.51 14.59
N SER A 69 3.22 -22.86 15.69
CA SER A 69 3.99 -23.41 16.78
C SER A 69 3.28 -24.61 17.44
N LEU A 70 1.98 -24.49 17.72
CA LEU A 70 1.17 -25.61 18.24
C LEU A 70 1.07 -26.77 17.23
N SER A 71 0.92 -26.44 15.94
CA SER A 71 0.84 -27.43 14.85
C SER A 71 2.12 -28.21 14.69
N LEU A 72 3.27 -27.53 14.79
CA LEU A 72 4.59 -28.14 14.80
C LEU A 72 4.71 -29.15 15.94
N ILE A 73 4.38 -28.76 17.17
CA ILE A 73 4.47 -29.64 18.35
C ILE A 73 3.53 -30.85 18.22
N ASN A 74 2.30 -30.67 17.74
CA ASN A 74 1.38 -31.78 17.51
C ASN A 74 1.91 -32.74 16.45
N THR A 75 2.52 -32.21 15.38
CA THR A 75 3.13 -33.01 14.32
C THR A 75 4.35 -33.77 14.83
N LEU A 76 5.22 -33.14 15.62
CA LEU A 76 6.38 -33.80 16.24
C LEU A 76 5.95 -34.94 17.17
N ILE A 77 4.93 -34.71 18.01
CA ILE A 77 4.39 -35.76 18.89
C ILE A 77 3.80 -36.92 18.09
N PHE A 78 3.12 -36.62 16.97
CA PHE A 78 2.63 -37.64 16.04
C PHE A 78 3.80 -38.45 15.46
N LEU A 79 4.82 -37.78 14.92
CA LEU A 79 5.98 -38.42 14.32
C LEU A 79 6.77 -39.28 15.30
N VAL A 80 6.91 -38.86 16.57
CA VAL A 80 7.61 -39.64 17.60
C VAL A 80 6.82 -40.88 18.01
N LYS A 81 5.48 -40.79 18.09
CA LYS A 81 4.63 -41.92 18.49
C LYS A 81 4.38 -42.91 17.34
N LEU A 82 4.47 -42.45 16.10
CA LEU A 82 4.15 -43.24 14.90
C LEU A 82 5.03 -44.50 14.73
N PRO A 83 6.38 -44.48 14.91
CA PRO A 83 7.21 -45.67 14.81
C PRO A 83 6.82 -46.75 15.83
N SER A 84 6.65 -46.39 17.10
CA SER A 84 6.26 -47.35 18.15
C SER A 84 4.93 -48.05 17.83
N PHE A 85 4.03 -47.32 17.17
CA PHE A 85 2.75 -47.83 16.72
C PHE A 85 2.88 -48.73 15.48
N ILE A 86 3.68 -48.35 14.49
CA ILE A 86 3.95 -49.15 13.29
C ILE A 86 4.67 -50.46 13.66
N PHE A 87 5.70 -50.42 14.52
CA PHE A 87 6.40 -51.61 15.00
C PHE A 87 5.46 -52.59 15.72
N LYS A 88 4.58 -52.08 16.57
CA LYS A 88 3.53 -52.90 17.23
C LYS A 88 2.57 -53.53 16.23
N THR A 89 2.38 -52.91 15.07
CA THR A 89 1.48 -53.39 14.00
C THR A 89 2.17 -54.37 13.04
N LEU A 90 3.48 -54.25 12.81
CA LEU A 90 4.27 -55.13 11.93
C LEU A 90 4.57 -56.51 12.55
N SER A 91 4.55 -56.63 13.87
CA SER A 91 4.81 -57.90 14.60
C SER A 91 3.67 -58.93 14.55
N MET A 92 2.61 -58.71 13.77
CA MET A 92 1.36 -59.49 13.85
C MET A 92 1.06 -60.40 12.65
N THR A 93 0.21 -61.40 12.87
CA THR A 93 -0.08 -62.48 11.90
C THR A 93 -1.01 -62.02 10.75
N LYS A 94 -0.98 -62.76 9.62
CA LYS A 94 -1.73 -62.42 8.38
C LYS A 94 -3.24 -62.22 8.56
N LYS A 95 -3.88 -62.96 9.49
CA LYS A 95 -5.34 -62.87 9.76
C LYS A 95 -5.72 -61.63 10.57
N GLU A 96 -4.84 -61.14 11.44
CA GLU A 96 -5.07 -59.91 12.24
C GLU A 96 -4.91 -58.63 11.42
N LYS A 97 -4.17 -58.70 10.29
CA LYS A 97 -3.82 -57.55 9.45
C LYS A 97 -5.03 -56.88 8.80
N HIS A 98 -6.01 -57.66 8.33
CA HIS A 98 -7.21 -57.14 7.64
C HIS A 98 -8.22 -56.52 8.62
N LEU A 99 -8.44 -57.14 9.79
CA LEU A 99 -9.32 -56.59 10.83
C LEU A 99 -8.73 -55.29 11.39
N ARG A 100 -7.41 -55.26 11.57
CA ARG A 100 -6.71 -54.06 12.03
C ARG A 100 -6.58 -52.97 10.98
N GLN A 101 -6.61 -53.23 9.68
CA GLN A 101 -6.60 -52.16 8.66
C GLN A 101 -7.87 -51.29 8.74
N MET A 102 -9.02 -51.91 9.03
CA MET A 102 -10.28 -51.21 9.26
C MET A 102 -10.27 -50.45 10.60
N VAL A 103 -9.68 -51.05 11.65
CA VAL A 103 -9.41 -50.38 12.94
C VAL A 103 -8.35 -49.28 12.80
N PHE A 104 -7.40 -49.40 11.87
CA PHE A 104 -6.32 -48.44 11.62
C PHE A 104 -6.86 -47.18 10.98
N GLY A 105 -7.80 -47.28 10.01
CA GLY A 105 -8.53 -46.13 9.51
C GLY A 105 -9.37 -45.44 10.60
N GLY A 106 -10.07 -46.22 11.43
CA GLY A 106 -10.83 -45.69 12.58
C GLY A 106 -9.95 -45.08 13.67
N MET A 107 -8.79 -45.66 13.94
CA MET A 107 -7.81 -45.18 14.91
C MET A 107 -7.03 -43.99 14.40
N ILE A 108 -6.67 -43.91 13.12
CA ILE A 108 -6.09 -42.68 12.55
C ILE A 108 -7.12 -41.56 12.65
N LYS A 109 -8.39 -41.83 12.33
CA LYS A 109 -9.48 -40.85 12.49
C LYS A 109 -9.65 -40.41 13.94
N ASN A 110 -9.62 -41.34 14.89
CA ASN A 110 -9.69 -41.03 16.33
C ASN A 110 -8.42 -40.34 16.83
N PHE A 111 -7.23 -40.71 16.35
CA PHE A 111 -5.96 -40.11 16.74
C PHE A 111 -5.82 -38.68 16.20
N ILE A 112 -6.22 -38.44 14.95
CA ILE A 112 -6.36 -37.10 14.34
C ILE A 112 -7.33 -36.25 15.17
N LYS A 113 -8.46 -36.84 15.59
CA LYS A 113 -9.45 -36.18 16.45
C LYS A 113 -8.91 -35.88 17.87
N ASP A 114 -8.22 -36.84 18.49
CA ASP A 114 -7.71 -36.77 19.87
C ASP A 114 -6.50 -35.85 20.00
N HIS A 115 -5.70 -35.70 18.94
CA HIS A 115 -4.53 -34.82 18.91
C HIS A 115 -4.81 -33.47 18.24
N GLY A 116 -6.08 -33.19 17.93
CA GLY A 116 -6.53 -31.91 17.39
C GLY A 116 -5.89 -31.56 16.05
N ILE A 117 -5.55 -32.57 15.22
CA ILE A 117 -5.02 -32.37 13.87
C ILE A 117 -6.21 -32.01 12.94
N GLY A 118 -6.84 -30.87 13.22
CA GLY A 118 -7.98 -30.34 12.47
C GLY A 118 -7.55 -29.35 11.39
N SER A 119 -8.52 -28.63 10.83
CA SER A 119 -8.26 -27.54 9.86
C SER A 119 -7.29 -26.48 10.38
N ILE A 120 -7.31 -26.19 11.68
CA ILE A 120 -6.40 -25.22 12.33
C ILE A 120 -4.95 -25.70 12.30
N SER A 121 -4.69 -27.00 12.49
CA SER A 121 -3.32 -27.51 12.45
C SER A 121 -2.74 -27.52 11.04
N LEU A 122 -3.60 -27.80 10.05
CA LEU A 122 -3.21 -27.73 8.64
C LEU A 122 -2.88 -26.29 8.25
N LEU A 123 -3.69 -25.32 8.70
CA LEU A 123 -3.42 -23.90 8.51
C LEU A 123 -2.10 -23.47 9.17
N GLY A 124 -1.82 -23.95 10.39
CA GLY A 124 -0.55 -23.69 11.06
C GLY A 124 0.66 -24.30 10.35
N LEU A 125 0.53 -25.51 9.80
CA LEU A 125 1.57 -26.15 8.98
C LEU A 125 1.80 -25.42 7.66
N LEU A 126 0.75 -24.97 6.98
CA LEU A 126 0.87 -24.16 5.78
C LEU A 126 1.60 -22.84 6.08
N TRP A 127 1.29 -22.22 7.22
CA TRP A 127 1.94 -20.97 7.64
C TRP A 127 3.40 -21.14 8.10
N LEU A 128 3.84 -22.36 8.44
CA LEU A 128 5.26 -22.61 8.70
C LEU A 128 6.13 -22.40 7.46
N ILE A 129 5.60 -22.64 6.26
CA ILE A 129 6.37 -22.48 4.99
C ILE A 129 6.84 -21.03 4.81
N PRO A 130 5.96 -20.00 4.78
CA PRO A 130 6.40 -18.61 4.67
C PRO A 130 7.19 -18.17 5.90
N LEU A 131 6.87 -18.66 7.11
CA LEU A 131 7.62 -18.31 8.31
C LEU A 131 9.09 -18.79 8.25
N VAL A 132 9.33 -20.03 7.83
CA VAL A 132 10.67 -20.59 7.62
C VAL A 132 11.41 -19.83 6.54
N TYR A 133 10.72 -19.43 5.47
CA TYR A 133 11.30 -18.61 4.41
C TYR A 133 11.75 -17.25 4.94
N ILE A 134 10.91 -16.54 5.69
CA ILE A 134 11.23 -15.22 6.28
C ILE A 134 12.40 -15.34 7.24
N LEU A 135 12.40 -16.33 8.15
CA LEU A 135 13.48 -16.53 9.11
C LEU A 135 14.81 -16.89 8.42
N SER A 136 14.78 -17.74 7.40
CA SER A 136 15.97 -18.11 6.62
C SER A 136 16.51 -16.92 5.81
N HIS A 137 15.62 -16.13 5.21
CA HIS A 137 16.02 -14.92 4.48
C HIS A 137 16.64 -13.89 5.42
N TYR A 138 16.02 -13.66 6.58
CA TYR A 138 16.57 -12.79 7.61
C TYR A 138 17.95 -13.24 8.08
N ALA A 139 18.14 -14.53 8.33
CA ALA A 139 19.43 -15.09 8.72
C ALA A 139 20.50 -14.89 7.64
N THR A 140 20.11 -14.99 6.37
CA THR A 140 21.00 -14.76 5.23
C THR A 140 21.39 -13.29 5.10
N VAL A 141 20.42 -12.37 5.21
CA VAL A 141 20.66 -10.92 5.12
C VAL A 141 21.48 -10.39 6.30
N SER A 142 21.34 -11.03 7.46
CA SER A 142 22.02 -10.63 8.69
C SER A 142 23.35 -11.38 8.91
N ASP A 143 23.83 -12.16 7.94
CA ASP A 143 25.04 -12.99 8.02
C ASP A 143 25.12 -13.84 9.31
N LEU A 144 23.98 -14.40 9.74
CA LEU A 144 23.93 -15.24 10.94
C LEU A 144 24.55 -16.60 10.66
N ASP A 145 25.28 -17.14 11.64
CA ASP A 145 25.77 -18.50 11.57
C ASP A 145 24.60 -19.53 11.62
N TRP A 146 24.89 -20.75 11.19
CA TRP A 146 23.89 -21.82 11.15
C TRP A 146 23.36 -22.15 12.55
N PHE A 147 24.17 -21.97 13.59
CA PHE A 147 23.77 -22.23 14.98
C PHE A 147 22.73 -21.22 15.46
N SER A 148 22.95 -19.93 15.19
CA SER A 148 22.01 -18.83 15.46
C SER A 148 20.72 -19.03 14.68
N THR A 149 20.83 -19.47 13.42
CA THR A 149 19.67 -19.80 12.58
C THR A 149 18.84 -20.92 13.20
N VAL A 150 19.47 -21.99 13.71
CA VAL A 150 18.77 -23.06 14.45
C VAL A 150 18.15 -22.51 15.75
N LEU A 151 18.86 -21.63 16.46
CA LEU A 151 18.37 -21.01 17.68
C LEU A 151 17.10 -20.17 17.44
N MET A 152 16.93 -19.56 16.27
CA MET A 152 15.71 -18.82 15.89
C MET A 152 14.45 -19.69 15.83
N PHE A 153 14.58 -21.02 15.71
CA PHE A 153 13.46 -21.96 15.77
C PHE A 153 13.14 -22.44 17.19
N THR A 154 13.99 -22.16 18.18
CA THR A 154 13.72 -22.56 19.58
C THR A 154 12.50 -21.84 20.18
N PRO A 155 12.22 -20.54 19.90
CA PRO A 155 11.01 -19.90 20.38
C PRO A 155 9.75 -20.52 19.77
N LEU A 156 9.81 -21.05 18.54
CA LEU A 156 8.70 -21.79 17.92
C LEU A 156 8.38 -23.07 18.66
N LEU A 157 9.38 -23.81 19.15
CA LEU A 157 9.13 -25.00 19.96
C LEU A 157 8.59 -24.64 21.34
N TYR A 158 9.21 -23.64 21.98
CA TYR A 158 8.84 -23.20 23.32
C TYR A 158 7.39 -22.66 23.38
N CYS A 159 7.00 -21.81 22.41
CA CYS A 159 5.64 -21.30 22.30
C CYS A 159 4.61 -22.42 22.11
N GLY A 160 4.99 -23.51 21.45
CA GLY A 160 4.07 -24.57 21.07
C GLY A 160 3.82 -25.49 22.25
N ILE A 161 4.88 -25.75 23.03
CA ILE A 161 4.81 -26.44 24.31
C ILE A 161 3.94 -25.62 25.27
N ALA A 162 4.21 -24.33 25.42
CA ALA A 162 3.43 -23.45 26.30
C ALA A 162 1.95 -23.38 25.88
N SER A 163 1.68 -23.21 24.59
CA SER A 163 0.32 -23.20 24.04
C SER A 163 -0.40 -24.53 24.32
N LYS A 164 0.29 -25.66 24.14
CA LYS A 164 -0.28 -26.98 24.41
C LYS A 164 -0.53 -27.21 25.90
N MET A 165 0.39 -26.81 26.76
CA MET A 165 0.21 -26.85 28.21
C MET A 165 -0.98 -26.01 28.64
N TYR A 166 -1.11 -24.78 28.12
CA TYR A 166 -2.22 -23.89 28.41
C TYR A 166 -3.57 -24.44 27.94
N ILE A 167 -3.63 -25.04 26.73
CA ILE A 167 -4.86 -25.67 26.21
C ILE A 167 -5.29 -26.86 27.08
N ASN A 168 -4.33 -27.66 27.54
CA ASN A 168 -4.59 -28.83 28.37
C ASN A 168 -4.84 -28.50 29.84
N HIS A 169 -4.59 -27.27 30.27
CA HIS A 169 -4.82 -26.86 31.65
C HIS A 169 -6.31 -26.64 31.89
N LYS A 170 -6.87 -27.36 32.87
CA LYS A 170 -8.30 -27.36 33.20
C LYS A 170 -8.80 -26.00 33.71
N ASP A 171 -7.97 -25.29 34.47
CA ASP A 171 -8.29 -23.98 35.06
C ASP A 171 -7.52 -22.86 34.37
N LYS A 172 -8.23 -22.08 33.56
CA LYS A 172 -7.70 -20.92 32.85
C LYS A 172 -7.88 -19.67 33.71
N ASN A 173 -6.97 -19.46 34.65
CA ASN A 173 -6.91 -18.22 35.42
C ASN A 173 -6.13 -17.14 34.65
N ILE A 174 -6.34 -15.87 35.03
CA ILE A 174 -5.70 -14.71 34.40
C ILE A 174 -4.17 -14.80 34.45
N PHE A 175 -3.61 -15.31 35.56
CA PHE A 175 -2.16 -15.47 35.71
C PHE A 175 -1.57 -16.38 34.63
N ASN A 176 -2.14 -17.58 34.43
CA ASN A 176 -1.70 -18.52 33.40
C ASN A 176 -1.85 -17.95 31.98
N SER A 177 -2.89 -17.16 31.75
CA SER A 177 -3.07 -16.45 30.47
C SER A 177 -1.96 -15.41 30.25
N LEU A 178 -1.63 -14.61 31.27
CA LEU A 178 -0.57 -13.61 31.19
C LEU A 178 0.81 -14.24 30.97
N VAL A 179 1.12 -15.32 31.70
CA VAL A 179 2.36 -16.09 31.50
C VAL A 179 2.44 -16.63 30.07
N THR A 180 1.33 -17.16 29.54
CA THR A 180 1.28 -17.66 28.16
C THR A 180 1.50 -16.54 27.15
N VAL A 181 0.87 -15.38 27.32
CA VAL A 181 1.08 -14.21 26.44
C VAL A 181 2.53 -13.74 26.49
N PHE A 182 3.14 -13.68 27.68
CA PHE A 182 4.56 -13.32 27.82
C PHE A 182 5.46 -14.31 27.06
N ILE A 183 5.18 -15.61 27.17
CA ILE A 183 5.88 -16.65 26.41
C ILE A 183 5.70 -16.47 24.90
N LEU A 184 4.52 -16.05 24.43
CA LEU A 184 4.27 -15.80 23.01
C LEU A 184 4.99 -14.56 22.47
N LEU A 185 5.36 -13.62 23.33
CA LEU A 185 6.14 -12.43 22.96
C LEU A 185 7.66 -12.68 22.95
N THR A 186 8.13 -13.74 23.62
CA THR A 186 9.56 -14.10 23.68
C THR A 186 10.29 -14.16 22.33
N PRO A 187 9.70 -14.68 21.22
CA PRO A 187 10.36 -14.67 19.91
C PRO A 187 10.75 -13.26 19.44
N PHE A 188 9.93 -12.24 19.71
CA PHE A 188 10.23 -10.85 19.38
C PHE A 188 11.39 -10.29 20.22
N MET A 189 11.54 -10.78 21.46
CA MET A 189 12.59 -10.32 22.36
C MET A 189 13.91 -11.07 22.18
N LEU A 190 13.87 -12.37 21.87
CA LEU A 190 15.06 -13.23 21.81
C LEU A 190 15.72 -13.26 20.45
N VAL A 191 14.97 -13.04 19.35
CA VAL A 191 15.56 -12.96 18.02
C VAL A 191 16.12 -11.54 17.84
N PRO A 192 17.46 -11.35 17.86
CA PRO A 192 18.04 -10.02 17.79
C PRO A 192 17.59 -9.33 16.52
N GLY A 193 17.12 -8.09 16.63
CA GLY A 193 16.73 -7.26 15.49
C GLY A 193 15.34 -7.54 14.91
N LEU A 194 14.70 -8.68 15.17
CA LEU A 194 13.39 -9.01 14.59
C LEU A 194 12.33 -7.97 14.96
N PHE A 195 12.19 -7.66 16.25
CA PHE A 195 11.25 -6.65 16.73
C PHE A 195 11.54 -5.28 16.13
N LYS A 196 12.81 -4.86 16.11
CA LYS A 196 13.25 -3.57 15.58
C LYS A 196 12.95 -3.46 14.08
N TYR A 197 13.26 -4.49 13.31
CA TYR A 197 13.01 -4.54 11.87
C TYR A 197 11.50 -4.51 11.58
N THR A 198 10.71 -5.37 12.21
CA THR A 198 9.24 -5.37 12.05
C THR A 198 8.64 -4.02 12.41
N LEU A 199 9.11 -3.41 13.51
CA LEU A 199 8.67 -2.09 13.95
C LEU A 199 9.00 -1.02 12.90
N TYR A 200 10.24 -0.99 12.40
CA TYR A 200 10.68 0.04 11.44
C TYR A 200 9.96 -0.09 10.10
N THR A 201 9.85 -1.31 9.56
CA THR A 201 9.13 -1.59 8.32
C THR A 201 7.64 -1.22 8.46
N ALA A 202 7.03 -1.49 9.61
CA ALA A 202 5.66 -1.10 9.85
C ALA A 202 5.51 0.44 9.91
N MET A 203 6.41 1.15 10.61
CA MET A 203 6.39 2.63 10.63
C MET A 203 6.55 3.23 9.23
N GLU A 204 7.38 2.60 8.40
CA GLU A 204 7.61 3.01 7.02
C GLU A 204 6.38 2.80 6.14
N ASN A 205 5.73 1.64 6.25
CA ASN A 205 4.47 1.38 5.55
C ASN A 205 3.33 2.30 5.99
N MET A 206 3.37 2.81 7.22
CA MET A 206 2.38 3.77 7.74
C MET A 206 2.71 5.23 7.39
N GLY A 207 3.86 5.50 6.76
CA GLY A 207 4.32 6.85 6.42
C GLY A 207 4.76 7.69 7.64
N VAL A 208 5.01 7.05 8.79
CA VAL A 208 5.58 7.71 9.98
C VAL A 208 7.10 7.82 9.85
N ARG A 209 7.72 6.90 9.12
CA ARG A 209 9.15 6.82 8.86
C ARG A 209 9.35 6.75 7.34
N ASP A 210 10.40 7.35 6.82
CA ASP A 210 10.86 7.13 5.45
C ASP A 210 12.38 7.00 5.47
N SER A 211 12.92 5.94 4.85
CA SER A 211 14.36 5.69 4.83
C SER A 211 14.96 6.05 3.47
N HIS A 212 16.14 6.66 3.46
CA HIS A 212 16.90 7.00 2.24
C HIS A 212 16.11 7.85 1.23
N VAL A 213 15.45 8.91 1.71
CA VAL A 213 14.62 9.79 0.87
C VAL A 213 15.29 11.13 0.59
N SER A 214 14.93 11.73 -0.55
CA SER A 214 15.19 13.14 -0.82
C SER A 214 14.25 14.00 0.01
N VAL A 215 14.82 14.91 0.80
CA VAL A 215 14.07 15.87 1.61
C VAL A 215 14.34 17.27 1.09
N TYR A 216 13.28 18.03 0.90
CA TYR A 216 13.32 19.45 0.54
C TYR A 216 13.05 20.24 1.81
N VAL A 217 14.02 21.03 2.24
CA VAL A 217 13.98 21.79 3.48
C VAL A 217 13.94 23.27 3.18
N ASP A 218 13.13 24.01 3.91
CA ASP A 218 13.08 25.46 3.85
C ASP A 218 14.48 26.05 4.12
N LYS A 219 14.90 26.98 3.27
CA LYS A 219 16.21 27.64 3.32
C LYS A 219 16.56 28.19 4.70
N GLN A 220 15.58 28.62 5.49
CA GLN A 220 15.84 29.15 6.84
C GLN A 220 16.50 28.12 7.78
N TYR A 221 16.31 26.81 7.54
CA TYR A 221 16.89 25.74 8.36
C TYR A 221 18.16 25.13 7.76
N ILE A 222 18.58 25.57 6.57
CA ILE A 222 19.80 25.06 5.93
C ILE A 222 21.08 25.34 6.74
N PRO A 223 21.27 26.52 7.35
CA PRO A 223 22.44 26.76 8.19
C PRO A 223 22.55 25.79 9.37
N LEU A 224 21.41 25.39 9.96
CA LEU A 224 21.36 24.39 11.03
C LEU A 224 21.87 23.03 10.51
N ILE A 225 21.38 22.60 9.35
CA ILE A 225 21.75 21.31 8.77
C ILE A 225 23.21 21.28 8.32
N GLN A 226 23.70 22.36 7.72
CA GLN A 226 25.11 22.50 7.36
C GLN A 226 26.02 22.40 8.59
N ASN A 227 25.67 23.06 9.70
CA ASN A 227 26.42 22.92 10.94
C ASN A 227 26.44 21.47 11.43
N ILE A 228 25.32 20.75 11.36
CA ILE A 228 25.25 19.33 11.72
C ILE A 228 26.16 18.48 10.81
N ILE A 229 26.16 18.76 9.50
CA ILE A 229 27.01 18.05 8.54
C ILE A 229 28.49 18.26 8.86
N ASP A 230 28.88 19.51 9.11
CA ASP A 230 30.26 19.90 9.41
C ASP A 230 30.76 19.34 10.75
N GLU A 231 29.94 19.41 11.81
CA GLU A 231 30.28 18.90 13.14
C GLU A 231 30.42 17.37 13.20
N ASN A 232 29.74 16.64 12.31
CA ASN A 232 29.68 15.17 12.32
C ASN A 232 30.48 14.50 11.18
N ASP A 233 31.26 15.28 10.41
CA ASP A 233 32.04 14.82 9.25
C ASP A 233 31.18 14.02 8.24
N LEU A 234 30.00 14.55 7.93
CA LEU A 234 29.02 13.95 7.01
C LEU A 234 29.16 14.49 5.58
N SER A 235 30.40 14.59 5.09
CA SER A 235 30.76 15.20 3.80
C SER A 235 30.13 14.55 2.56
N ASP A 236 29.58 13.35 2.68
CA ASP A 236 28.81 12.68 1.62
C ASP A 236 27.47 13.37 1.32
N TYR A 237 26.96 14.21 2.24
CA TYR A 237 25.71 14.93 2.08
C TYR A 237 25.93 16.27 1.36
N GLN A 238 25.20 16.48 0.26
CA GLN A 238 25.21 17.74 -0.47
C GLN A 238 23.85 18.42 -0.38
N VAL A 239 23.87 19.71 -0.06
CA VAL A 239 22.68 20.57 -0.10
C VAL A 239 22.62 21.25 -1.46
N THR A 240 21.58 20.96 -2.22
CA THR A 240 21.37 21.54 -3.56
C THR A 240 20.20 22.54 -3.51
N SER A 241 20.41 23.78 -3.95
CA SER A 241 19.32 24.75 -4.04
C SER A 241 18.39 24.34 -5.18
N VAL A 242 17.08 24.22 -4.91
CA VAL A 242 16.08 23.85 -5.92
C VAL A 242 15.39 25.09 -6.45
N ASP A 243 14.92 25.95 -5.55
CA ASP A 243 14.26 27.21 -5.88
C ASP A 243 14.63 28.30 -4.84
N ASP A 244 13.86 29.39 -4.79
CA ASP A 244 14.09 30.50 -3.87
C ASP A 244 13.75 30.17 -2.41
N SER A 245 12.94 29.14 -2.14
CA SER A 245 12.39 28.82 -0.81
C SER A 245 12.96 27.52 -0.22
N PHE A 246 13.31 26.53 -1.04
CA PHE A 246 13.71 25.20 -0.61
C PHE A 246 15.08 24.77 -1.14
N SER A 247 15.76 23.94 -0.36
CA SER A 247 16.95 23.20 -0.78
C SER A 247 16.76 21.70 -0.56
N LYS A 248 17.26 20.91 -1.49
CA LYS A 248 17.18 19.45 -1.49
C LYS A 248 18.41 18.84 -0.84
N ILE A 249 18.17 17.81 -0.04
CA ILE A 249 19.16 16.97 0.60
C ILE A 249 18.80 15.52 0.30
N ASP A 250 19.72 14.79 -0.31
CA ASP A 250 19.54 13.39 -0.65
C ASP A 250 19.89 12.46 0.51
N ASN A 251 19.34 11.24 0.49
CA ASN A 251 19.67 10.15 1.40
C ASN A 251 19.44 10.47 2.89
N VAL A 252 18.38 11.22 3.19
CA VAL A 252 17.96 11.55 4.56
C VAL A 252 17.02 10.48 5.08
N ASN A 253 17.13 10.13 6.36
CA ASN A 253 16.17 9.26 7.03
C ASN A 253 15.19 10.11 7.83
N VAL A 254 13.91 10.11 7.44
CA VAL A 254 12.83 10.67 8.26
C VAL A 254 12.45 9.60 9.29
N ILE A 255 12.84 9.81 10.54
CA ILE A 255 12.68 8.83 11.61
C ILE A 255 11.27 8.86 12.20
N PHE A 256 10.68 10.05 12.32
CA PHE A 256 9.33 10.23 12.83
C PHE A 256 8.70 11.47 12.19
N THR A 257 7.53 11.34 11.55
CA THR A 257 6.74 12.43 11.00
C THR A 257 5.23 12.11 11.03
N GLY A 258 4.39 13.11 10.73
CA GLY A 258 2.94 12.94 10.56
C GLY A 258 2.09 13.06 11.83
N ALA A 259 2.70 13.30 12.99
CA ALA A 259 1.98 13.61 14.23
C ALA A 259 2.74 14.67 15.04
N GLY A 260 2.08 15.79 15.30
CA GLY A 260 2.66 16.91 16.05
C GLY A 260 3.27 17.99 15.16
N ASP A 261 3.90 18.97 15.80
CA ASP A 261 4.49 20.15 15.15
C ASP A 261 5.97 19.97 14.75
N LYS A 262 6.58 18.85 15.13
CA LYS A 262 7.99 18.55 14.91
C LYS A 262 8.18 17.13 14.39
N SER A 263 9.16 16.99 13.52
CA SER A 263 9.59 15.70 12.99
C SER A 263 11.05 15.45 13.33
N LEU A 264 11.40 14.17 13.50
CA LEU A 264 12.77 13.72 13.74
C LEU A 264 13.37 13.23 12.42
N LEU A 265 14.50 13.81 12.04
CA LEU A 265 15.28 13.43 10.87
C LEU A 265 16.67 12.97 11.29
N SER A 266 17.32 12.21 10.42
CA SER A 266 18.64 11.65 10.68
C SER A 266 19.47 11.61 9.41
N LEU A 267 20.71 12.10 9.50
CA LEU A 267 21.76 11.92 8.51
C LEU A 267 22.67 10.80 9.01
N ALA A 268 23.01 9.84 8.17
CA ALA A 268 23.84 8.72 8.56
C ALA A 268 24.81 8.32 7.44
N ASN A 269 26.08 8.15 7.80
CA ASN A 269 27.04 7.43 7.00
C ASN A 269 27.39 6.09 7.68
N LYS A 270 28.37 5.35 7.16
CA LYS A 270 28.76 4.04 7.72
C LYS A 270 29.30 4.09 9.16
N ARG A 271 29.65 5.28 9.68
CA ARG A 271 30.37 5.45 10.97
C ARG A 271 29.62 6.33 11.97
N VAL A 272 28.87 7.32 11.49
CA VAL A 272 28.26 8.38 12.29
C VAL A 272 26.79 8.51 11.91
N THR A 273 25.96 8.78 12.92
CA THR A 273 24.55 9.09 12.76
C THR A 273 24.25 10.36 13.55
N ALA A 274 23.76 11.39 12.87
CA ALA A 274 23.38 12.66 13.46
C ALA A 274 21.86 12.84 13.35
N ASN A 275 21.20 12.98 14.50
CA ASN A 275 19.77 13.18 14.58
C ASN A 275 19.47 14.66 14.83
N PHE A 276 18.45 15.19 14.16
CA PHE A 276 18.04 16.58 14.30
C PHE A 276 16.53 16.71 14.12
N VAL A 277 15.98 17.77 14.69
CA VAL A 277 14.53 18.01 14.72
C VAL A 277 14.23 19.25 13.89
N LEU A 278 13.27 19.12 12.99
CA LEU A 278 12.72 20.24 12.22
C LEU A 278 11.22 20.36 12.51
N PRO A 279 10.64 21.57 12.37
CA PRO A 279 9.19 21.70 12.27
C PRO A 279 8.64 20.83 11.14
N SER A 280 7.47 20.23 11.36
CA SER A 280 6.88 19.29 10.39
C SER A 280 6.46 19.95 9.07
N ASP A 281 6.28 21.28 9.07
CA ASP A 281 5.99 22.12 7.91
C ASP A 281 7.25 22.69 7.23
N ALA A 282 8.42 22.57 7.88
CA ALA A 282 9.69 23.09 7.37
C ALA A 282 10.32 22.22 6.28
N PHE A 283 9.76 21.04 6.01
CA PHE A 283 10.27 20.15 4.98
C PHE A 283 9.17 19.29 4.39
N TYR A 284 9.46 18.74 3.21
CA TYR A 284 8.66 17.72 2.58
C TYR A 284 9.55 16.67 1.91
N THR A 285 9.07 15.44 1.80
CA THR A 285 9.75 14.37 1.06
C THR A 285 9.33 14.39 -0.41
N GLU A 286 10.14 13.84 -1.31
CA GLU A 286 9.82 13.75 -2.75
C GLU A 286 8.44 13.10 -3.04
N LYS A 287 8.06 12.08 -2.25
CA LYS A 287 6.73 11.46 -2.32
C LYS A 287 5.61 12.43 -1.95
N SER A 288 5.84 13.33 -1.01
CA SER A 288 4.90 14.41 -0.69
C SER A 288 4.97 15.58 -1.67
N GLN A 289 6.11 15.83 -2.32
CA GLN A 289 6.23 16.85 -3.36
C GLN A 289 5.36 16.55 -4.57
N LEU A 290 5.37 15.30 -5.05
CA LEU A 290 4.49 14.90 -6.16
C LEU A 290 3.01 15.15 -5.82
N ASN A 291 2.62 14.89 -4.56
CA ASN A 291 1.27 15.16 -4.08
C ASN A 291 1.00 16.66 -3.90
N HIS A 292 1.98 17.45 -3.44
CA HIS A 292 1.86 18.89 -3.31
C HIS A 292 1.74 19.56 -4.68
N ASP A 293 2.63 19.24 -5.61
CA ASP A 293 2.64 19.74 -6.98
C ASP A 293 1.33 19.40 -7.69
N LEU A 294 0.85 18.17 -7.52
CA LEU A 294 -0.47 17.75 -8.01
C LEU A 294 -1.61 18.60 -7.41
N ASN A 295 -1.58 18.83 -6.10
CA ASN A 295 -2.60 19.64 -5.43
C ASN A 295 -2.56 21.09 -5.90
N SER A 296 -1.37 21.69 -6.04
CA SER A 296 -1.17 23.05 -6.56
C SER A 296 -1.71 23.18 -7.98
N LEU A 297 -1.40 22.22 -8.87
CA LEU A 297 -1.94 22.17 -10.22
C LEU A 297 -3.48 22.04 -10.20
N ILE A 298 -4.03 21.15 -9.37
CA ILE A 298 -5.48 20.95 -9.23
C ILE A 298 -6.16 22.24 -8.74
N GLU A 299 -5.57 22.94 -7.77
CA GLU A 299 -6.08 24.21 -7.25
C GLU A 299 -6.04 25.31 -8.32
N ALA A 300 -4.94 25.42 -9.07
CA ALA A 300 -4.83 26.34 -10.19
C ALA A 300 -5.89 26.07 -11.26
N ILE A 301 -6.11 24.80 -11.63
CA ILE A 301 -7.17 24.39 -12.57
C ILE A 301 -8.56 24.73 -12.00
N LYS A 302 -8.82 24.48 -10.72
CA LYS A 302 -10.10 24.84 -10.08
C LYS A 302 -10.34 26.34 -10.12
N SER A 303 -9.32 27.13 -9.79
CA SER A 303 -9.43 28.59 -9.74
C SER A 303 -9.64 29.21 -11.11
N SER A 304 -8.95 28.72 -12.14
CA SER A 304 -9.00 29.32 -13.49
C SER A 304 -10.13 28.76 -14.36
N SER A 305 -10.42 27.46 -14.26
CA SER A 305 -11.23 26.75 -15.27
C SER A 305 -12.62 26.30 -14.78
N SER A 306 -12.92 26.38 -13.47
CA SER A 306 -14.20 25.85 -12.93
C SER A 306 -15.44 26.52 -13.54
N ASP A 307 -15.39 27.82 -13.77
CA ASP A 307 -16.51 28.56 -14.35
C ASP A 307 -16.77 28.16 -15.82
N ALA A 308 -15.69 28.00 -16.60
CA ALA A 308 -15.78 27.49 -17.96
C ALA A 308 -16.36 26.06 -18.00
N PHE A 309 -15.95 25.20 -17.06
CA PHE A 309 -16.47 23.84 -16.95
C PHE A 309 -17.97 23.84 -16.66
N LYS A 310 -18.43 24.67 -15.73
CA LYS A 310 -19.86 24.80 -15.39
C LYS A 310 -20.67 25.38 -16.56
N GLN A 311 -20.18 26.45 -17.20
CA GLN A 311 -20.87 27.11 -18.31
C GLN A 311 -21.06 26.15 -19.49
N ASN A 312 -20.04 25.35 -19.80
CA ASN A 312 -20.06 24.40 -20.90
C ASN A 312 -20.59 23.02 -20.52
N ARG A 313 -21.03 22.82 -19.28
CA ARG A 313 -21.50 21.53 -18.74
C ARG A 313 -20.48 20.40 -18.93
N VAL A 314 -19.20 20.73 -18.79
CA VAL A 314 -18.07 19.80 -18.86
C VAL A 314 -17.83 19.23 -17.47
N SER A 315 -17.71 17.92 -17.39
CA SER A 315 -17.32 17.20 -16.18
C SER A 315 -15.80 17.05 -16.18
N PHE A 316 -15.13 17.54 -15.14
CA PHE A 316 -13.71 17.30 -14.92
C PHE A 316 -13.49 16.36 -13.73
N ASP A 317 -13.00 15.15 -13.99
CA ASP A 317 -12.58 14.22 -12.95
C ASP A 317 -11.15 14.58 -12.53
N TYR A 318 -11.00 15.19 -11.36
CA TYR A 318 -9.70 15.62 -10.81
C TYR A 318 -8.80 14.44 -10.38
N HIS A 319 -9.36 13.24 -10.14
CA HIS A 319 -8.57 12.06 -9.80
C HIS A 319 -8.01 11.39 -11.04
N ARG A 320 -8.79 11.37 -12.13
CA ARG A 320 -8.37 10.78 -13.42
C ARG A 320 -7.83 11.83 -14.40
N MET A 321 -7.84 13.10 -14.01
CA MET A 321 -7.51 14.27 -14.84
C MET A 321 -8.18 14.20 -16.22
N THR A 322 -9.48 13.92 -16.24
CA THR A 322 -10.24 13.65 -17.47
C THR A 322 -11.40 14.62 -17.65
N LEU A 323 -11.47 15.25 -18.81
CA LEU A 323 -12.56 16.11 -19.29
C LEU A 323 -13.57 15.28 -20.09
N ASP A 324 -14.83 15.33 -19.67
CA ASP A 324 -15.97 14.78 -20.41
C ASP A 324 -16.93 15.92 -20.79
N PHE A 325 -17.09 16.14 -22.09
CA PHE A 325 -17.94 17.20 -22.64
C PHE A 325 -19.44 16.84 -22.66
N GLY A 326 -19.82 15.68 -22.09
CA GLY A 326 -21.19 15.24 -21.98
C GLY A 326 -21.92 15.28 -23.33
N SER A 327 -23.10 15.92 -23.34
CA SER A 327 -23.91 16.00 -24.56
C SER A 327 -23.26 16.77 -25.70
N TYR A 328 -22.33 17.69 -25.43
CA TYR A 328 -21.61 18.41 -26.48
C TYR A 328 -20.60 17.51 -27.18
N GLY A 329 -19.98 16.61 -26.43
CA GLY A 329 -19.02 15.64 -26.96
C GLY A 329 -19.64 14.54 -27.80
N TYR A 330 -20.97 14.47 -27.91
CA TYR A 330 -21.65 13.42 -28.65
C TYR A 330 -21.68 13.69 -30.14
N PHE A 331 -21.15 12.72 -30.89
CA PHE A 331 -21.22 12.73 -32.34
C PHE A 331 -22.51 12.08 -32.82
N LYS A 332 -23.00 12.54 -33.98
CA LYS A 332 -24.07 11.86 -34.70
C LYS A 332 -23.61 10.46 -35.11
N VAL A 333 -24.58 9.58 -35.35
CA VAL A 333 -24.33 8.18 -35.75
C VAL A 333 -23.51 8.17 -37.04
N GLY A 334 -22.36 7.47 -37.03
CA GLY A 334 -21.49 7.35 -38.20
C GLY A 334 -20.69 8.61 -38.56
N GLU A 335 -20.85 9.71 -37.83
CA GLU A 335 -20.16 10.97 -38.12
C GLU A 335 -18.97 11.21 -37.19
N SER A 336 -17.96 11.90 -37.72
CA SER A 336 -16.77 12.36 -36.99
C SER A 336 -16.61 13.89 -37.02
N ALA A 337 -17.50 14.62 -37.68
CA ALA A 337 -17.43 16.08 -37.77
C ALA A 337 -17.80 16.72 -36.43
N VAL A 338 -16.98 17.66 -35.96
CA VAL A 338 -17.27 18.47 -34.77
C VAL A 338 -18.34 19.49 -35.13
N SER A 339 -19.39 19.60 -34.31
CA SER A 339 -20.43 20.61 -34.54
C SER A 339 -19.95 21.99 -34.08
N PRO A 340 -20.43 23.10 -34.68
CA PRO A 340 -20.02 24.46 -34.27
C PRO A 340 -20.25 24.74 -32.77
N ARG A 341 -21.31 24.14 -32.21
CA ARG A 341 -21.62 24.25 -30.79
C ARG A 341 -20.62 23.48 -29.91
N PHE A 342 -20.13 22.34 -30.40
CA PHE A 342 -19.10 21.57 -29.68
C PHE A 342 -17.73 22.24 -29.80
N GLU A 343 -17.39 22.77 -30.97
CA GLU A 343 -16.19 23.58 -31.19
C GLU A 343 -16.12 24.76 -30.21
N ALA A 344 -17.19 25.55 -30.11
CA ALA A 344 -17.26 26.65 -29.14
C ALA A 344 -17.09 26.19 -27.68
N ALA A 345 -17.65 25.03 -27.32
CA ALA A 345 -17.50 24.44 -25.99
C ALA A 345 -16.06 23.97 -25.73
N ILE A 346 -15.39 23.36 -26.72
CA ILE A 346 -13.98 22.97 -26.65
C ILE A 346 -13.12 24.21 -26.40
N THR A 347 -13.22 25.22 -27.27
CA THR A 347 -12.37 26.41 -27.21
C THR A 347 -12.54 27.17 -25.89
N SER A 348 -13.79 27.44 -25.47
CA SER A 348 -14.04 28.17 -24.22
C SER A 348 -13.69 27.39 -22.96
N THR A 349 -13.75 26.05 -23.00
CA THR A 349 -13.34 25.19 -21.88
C THR A 349 -11.82 25.10 -21.77
N LEU A 350 -11.14 24.91 -22.90
CA LEU A 350 -9.72 24.59 -22.93
C LEU A 350 -8.82 25.83 -22.84
N ASN A 351 -9.28 27.00 -23.26
CA ASN A 351 -8.47 28.22 -23.16
C ASN A 351 -7.96 28.52 -21.73
N PRO A 352 -8.84 28.70 -20.72
CA PRO A 352 -8.38 28.95 -19.35
C PRO A 352 -7.66 27.74 -18.73
N LEU A 353 -7.88 26.54 -19.27
CA LEU A 353 -7.15 25.35 -18.84
C LEU A 353 -5.72 25.35 -19.38
N PHE A 354 -5.52 25.64 -20.67
CA PHE A 354 -4.20 25.69 -21.30
C PHE A 354 -3.34 26.83 -20.76
N ASP A 355 -3.97 27.95 -20.37
CA ASP A 355 -3.30 28.99 -19.59
C ASP A 355 -2.62 28.42 -18.33
N VAL A 356 -3.33 27.59 -17.57
CA VAL A 356 -2.77 26.93 -16.38
C VAL A 356 -1.75 25.86 -16.78
N LEU A 357 -2.11 24.92 -17.66
CA LEU A 357 -1.25 23.78 -18.00
C LEU A 357 0.10 24.20 -18.60
N SER A 358 0.12 25.31 -19.35
CA SER A 358 1.34 25.85 -19.95
C SER A 358 2.34 26.37 -18.92
N GLN A 359 1.89 26.73 -17.71
CA GLN A 359 2.73 27.16 -16.58
C GLN A 359 3.36 25.98 -15.82
N TYR A 360 2.87 24.74 -16.05
CA TYR A 360 3.36 23.52 -15.40
C TYR A 360 3.86 22.48 -16.43
N PRO A 361 4.74 22.84 -17.38
CA PRO A 361 5.10 21.97 -18.51
C PRO A 361 5.82 20.68 -18.09
N ASP A 362 6.53 20.70 -16.96
CA ASP A 362 7.27 19.57 -16.42
C ASP A 362 6.40 18.60 -15.61
N GLN A 363 5.20 19.01 -15.21
CA GLN A 363 4.25 18.13 -14.53
C GLN A 363 3.34 17.39 -15.51
N ILE A 364 3.14 17.93 -16.72
CA ILE A 364 2.28 17.33 -17.74
C ILE A 364 3.10 16.42 -18.65
N LYS A 365 2.82 15.12 -18.62
CA LYS A 365 3.42 14.14 -19.54
C LYS A 365 2.81 14.25 -20.93
N SER A 366 1.48 14.19 -21.02
CA SER A 366 0.75 14.29 -22.28
C SER A 366 -0.69 14.76 -22.09
N LEU A 367 -1.28 15.29 -23.16
CA LEU A 367 -2.70 15.58 -23.30
C LEU A 367 -3.26 14.63 -24.36
N GLU A 368 -4.10 13.69 -23.96
CA GLU A 368 -4.66 12.69 -24.84
C GLU A 368 -6.09 13.05 -25.24
N VAL A 369 -6.34 13.17 -26.54
CA VAL A 369 -7.69 13.26 -27.10
C VAL A 369 -8.12 11.85 -27.48
N ILE A 370 -9.10 11.32 -26.75
CA ILE A 370 -9.57 9.93 -26.89
C ILE A 370 -10.97 9.94 -27.47
N GLY A 371 -11.10 9.47 -28.70
CA GLY A 371 -12.39 9.23 -29.33
C GLY A 371 -12.96 7.89 -28.92
N LEU A 372 -14.23 7.86 -28.55
CA LEU A 372 -14.96 6.66 -28.17
C LEU A 372 -16.02 6.33 -29.22
N SER A 373 -16.17 5.03 -29.46
CA SER A 373 -17.18 4.45 -30.35
C SER A 373 -17.88 3.25 -29.70
N SER A 374 -19.07 2.90 -30.18
CA SER A 374 -19.78 1.69 -29.73
C SER A 374 -19.10 0.43 -30.23
N GLU A 375 -19.40 -0.71 -29.63
CA GLU A 375 -18.93 -2.01 -30.15
C GLU A 375 -19.74 -2.46 -31.38
N GLU A 376 -20.99 -2.03 -31.50
CA GLU A 376 -21.89 -2.39 -32.59
C GLU A 376 -21.73 -1.43 -33.79
N TRP A 377 -21.81 -1.95 -35.02
CA TRP A 377 -21.88 -1.17 -36.26
C TRP A 377 -23.06 -1.59 -37.13
N LYS A 378 -23.87 -0.63 -37.59
CA LYS A 378 -25.03 -0.96 -38.42
C LYS A 378 -24.57 -1.38 -39.82
N GLY A 379 -24.82 -2.65 -40.17
CA GLY A 379 -24.50 -3.21 -41.48
C GLY A 379 -23.13 -3.88 -41.56
N SER A 380 -22.46 -4.12 -40.42
CA SER A 380 -21.29 -5.00 -40.38
C SER A 380 -21.67 -6.45 -40.69
N LYS A 381 -20.75 -7.19 -41.31
CA LYS A 381 -20.96 -8.61 -41.62
C LYS A 381 -20.66 -9.52 -40.43
N ASP A 382 -19.73 -9.11 -39.58
CA ASP A 382 -19.29 -9.80 -38.37
C ASP A 382 -18.74 -8.78 -37.35
N ASP A 383 -18.32 -9.28 -36.19
CA ASP A 383 -17.80 -8.46 -35.08
C ASP A 383 -16.45 -7.81 -35.42
N LEU A 384 -15.64 -8.45 -36.26
CA LEU A 384 -14.34 -7.92 -36.67
C LEU A 384 -14.51 -6.71 -37.61
N ASP A 385 -15.49 -6.78 -38.49
CA ASP A 385 -15.89 -5.69 -39.39
C ASP A 385 -16.45 -4.51 -38.58
N ALA A 386 -17.30 -4.78 -37.59
CA ALA A 386 -17.79 -3.75 -36.67
C ALA A 386 -16.65 -3.09 -35.88
N TYR A 387 -15.71 -3.88 -35.35
CA TYR A 387 -14.53 -3.40 -34.64
C TYR A 387 -13.72 -2.43 -35.51
N LYS A 388 -13.42 -2.81 -36.76
CA LYS A 388 -12.61 -1.99 -37.68
C LYS A 388 -13.27 -0.65 -37.97
N TYR A 389 -14.56 -0.63 -38.28
CA TYR A 389 -15.29 0.60 -38.57
C TYR A 389 -15.41 1.51 -37.35
N ASN A 390 -15.70 0.94 -36.18
CA ASN A 390 -15.80 1.72 -34.94
C ASN A 390 -14.45 2.28 -34.50
N TYR A 391 -13.38 1.48 -34.57
CA TYR A 391 -12.02 1.95 -34.29
C TYR A 391 -11.62 3.09 -35.23
N ASP A 392 -11.78 2.94 -36.55
CA ASP A 392 -11.51 4.00 -37.52
C ASP A 392 -12.35 5.28 -37.23
N LEU A 393 -13.63 5.12 -36.93
CA LEU A 393 -14.50 6.25 -36.57
C LEU A 393 -14.05 6.94 -35.28
N SER A 394 -13.62 6.19 -34.28
CA SER A 394 -13.12 6.71 -33.01
C SER A 394 -11.85 7.55 -33.18
N VAL A 395 -10.91 7.07 -34.01
CA VAL A 395 -9.69 7.81 -34.37
C VAL A 395 -10.06 9.09 -35.13
N LYS A 396 -10.98 9.01 -36.11
CA LYS A 396 -11.43 10.19 -36.88
C LYS A 396 -12.08 11.26 -36.01
N ARG A 397 -12.84 10.86 -34.98
CA ARG A 397 -13.42 11.80 -34.00
C ARG A 397 -12.36 12.48 -33.16
N ALA A 398 -11.40 11.70 -32.66
CA ALA A 398 -10.27 12.23 -31.90
C ALA A 398 -9.45 13.23 -32.73
N LEU A 399 -9.19 12.89 -34.00
CA LEU A 399 -8.51 13.76 -34.95
C LEU A 399 -9.30 15.05 -35.22
N ALA A 400 -10.61 14.96 -35.43
CA ALA A 400 -11.45 16.13 -35.67
C ALA A 400 -11.44 17.10 -34.47
N VAL A 401 -11.47 16.59 -33.24
CA VAL A 401 -11.31 17.43 -32.03
C VAL A 401 -9.90 17.99 -31.93
N SER A 402 -8.87 17.21 -32.26
CA SER A 402 -7.49 17.68 -32.30
C SER A 402 -7.31 18.84 -33.30
N ASN A 403 -7.96 18.79 -34.46
CA ASN A 403 -7.88 19.87 -35.44
C ASN A 403 -8.43 21.18 -34.87
N VAL A 404 -9.53 21.14 -34.11
CA VAL A 404 -10.04 22.33 -33.40
C VAL A 404 -8.97 22.96 -32.49
N LEU A 405 -8.13 22.15 -31.84
CA LEU A 405 -7.08 22.66 -30.95
C LEU A 405 -6.01 23.47 -31.69
N PHE A 406 -5.71 23.13 -32.95
CA PHE A 406 -4.69 23.82 -33.76
C PHE A 406 -5.26 24.90 -34.69
N GLU A 407 -6.53 24.78 -35.08
CA GLU A 407 -7.18 25.71 -36.01
C GLU A 407 -7.87 26.87 -35.30
N SER A 408 -8.25 26.73 -34.02
CA SER A 408 -8.89 27.78 -33.25
C SER A 408 -7.93 28.94 -32.96
N GLU A 409 -8.27 30.15 -33.41
CA GLU A 409 -7.50 31.39 -33.14
C GLU A 409 -7.22 31.59 -31.64
N THR A 410 -8.16 31.20 -30.78
CA THR A 410 -8.02 31.31 -29.32
C THR A 410 -7.00 30.32 -28.75
N LEU A 411 -6.86 29.12 -29.32
CA LEU A 411 -5.96 28.07 -28.82
C LEU A 411 -4.62 28.03 -29.54
N GLN A 412 -4.49 28.68 -30.70
CA GLN A 412 -3.24 28.80 -31.45
C GLN A 412 -2.02 29.23 -30.62
N PRO A 413 -2.12 30.14 -29.62
CA PRO A 413 -0.98 30.50 -28.79
C PRO A 413 -0.32 29.30 -28.08
N TYR A 414 -1.07 28.23 -27.80
CA TYR A 414 -0.54 27.02 -27.16
C TYR A 414 -0.09 25.95 -28.17
N GLY A 415 -0.13 26.22 -29.48
CA GLY A 415 0.14 25.23 -30.53
C GLY A 415 1.52 24.56 -30.41
N GLN A 416 2.55 25.31 -30.04
CA GLN A 416 3.91 24.78 -29.80
C GLN A 416 3.97 23.88 -28.56
N TRP A 417 3.22 24.20 -27.50
CA TRP A 417 3.14 23.38 -26.30
C TRP A 417 2.35 22.10 -26.58
N LEU A 418 1.22 22.23 -27.29
CA LEU A 418 0.37 21.13 -27.72
C LEU A 418 1.12 20.16 -28.63
N SER A 419 1.90 20.63 -29.61
CA SER A 419 2.61 19.74 -30.53
C SER A 419 3.58 18.77 -29.84
N ASN A 420 4.13 19.18 -28.68
CA ASN A 420 5.03 18.34 -27.88
C ASN A 420 4.30 17.39 -26.92
N LYS A 421 3.04 17.65 -26.59
CA LYS A 421 2.30 16.96 -25.51
C LYS A 421 1.08 16.20 -26.01
N LEU A 422 0.54 16.54 -27.17
CA LEU A 422 -0.72 16.02 -27.68
C LEU A 422 -0.58 14.59 -28.20
N VAL A 423 -1.49 13.74 -27.78
CA VAL A 423 -1.62 12.36 -28.26
C VAL A 423 -3.06 12.15 -28.72
N ILE A 424 -3.24 11.50 -29.87
CA ILE A 424 -4.56 11.23 -30.44
C ILE A 424 -4.77 9.72 -30.41
N ARG A 425 -5.90 9.28 -29.84
CA ARG A 425 -6.25 7.86 -29.72
C ARG A 425 -7.72 7.61 -30.04
N GLY A 426 -7.98 6.45 -30.64
CA GLY A 426 -9.30 5.90 -30.81
C GLY A 426 -9.48 4.68 -29.93
N GLU A 427 -10.60 4.59 -29.23
CA GLU A 427 -10.94 3.47 -28.37
C GLU A 427 -12.40 3.04 -28.58
N LEU A 428 -12.67 1.78 -28.27
CA LEU A 428 -14.02 1.24 -28.16
C LEU A 428 -14.49 1.46 -26.73
N SER A 429 -15.72 1.95 -26.58
CA SER A 429 -16.31 2.15 -25.27
C SER A 429 -16.56 0.78 -24.62
N GLN A 430 -15.86 0.48 -23.53
CA GLN A 430 -16.20 -0.64 -22.68
C GLN A 430 -17.53 -0.32 -21.99
N GLN A 431 -18.53 -1.19 -22.14
CA GLN A 431 -19.87 -1.00 -21.56
C GLN A 431 -19.81 -0.95 -20.02
N ASP A 432 -19.62 0.25 -19.48
CA ASP A 432 -19.57 0.51 -18.04
C ASP A 432 -20.97 0.77 -17.44
N GLY A 433 -22.01 0.14 -18.00
CA GLY A 433 -23.41 0.31 -17.57
C GLY A 433 -24.06 1.67 -17.90
N ARG A 434 -23.45 2.49 -18.77
CA ARG A 434 -24.00 3.77 -19.26
C ARG A 434 -24.87 3.58 -20.51
N ASP A 435 -25.79 4.52 -20.77
CA ASP A 435 -26.68 4.51 -21.94
C ASP A 435 -25.86 4.52 -23.25
N ARG A 436 -26.32 3.80 -24.29
CA ARG A 436 -25.63 3.60 -25.59
C ARG A 436 -25.25 4.91 -26.29
N LYS A 437 -25.95 6.01 -25.98
CA LYS A 437 -25.60 7.34 -26.50
C LYS A 437 -24.26 7.85 -25.98
N SER A 438 -23.85 7.42 -24.79
CA SER A 438 -22.61 7.83 -24.14
C SER A 438 -21.38 7.26 -24.83
N ASP A 439 -21.49 6.14 -25.55
CA ASP A 439 -20.36 5.46 -26.20
C ASP A 439 -19.79 6.20 -27.42
N ARG A 440 -20.42 7.30 -27.85
CA ARG A 440 -20.07 8.04 -29.07
C ARG A 440 -19.56 9.43 -28.73
N ARG A 441 -18.57 9.50 -27.85
CA ARG A 441 -18.06 10.75 -27.30
C ARG A 441 -16.56 10.92 -27.50
N VAL A 442 -16.06 12.11 -27.23
CA VAL A 442 -14.62 12.35 -27.06
C VAL A 442 -14.39 12.77 -25.61
N VAL A 443 -13.32 12.24 -25.02
CA VAL A 443 -12.79 12.69 -23.73
C VAL A 443 -11.38 13.21 -23.91
N ILE A 444 -10.98 14.18 -23.09
CA ILE A 444 -9.61 14.70 -23.08
C ILE A 444 -8.99 14.34 -21.74
N LYS A 445 -7.88 13.62 -21.75
CA LYS A 445 -7.20 13.15 -20.55
C LYS A 445 -5.83 13.80 -20.42
N LEU A 446 -5.51 14.31 -19.24
CA LEU A 446 -4.17 14.79 -18.91
C LEU A 446 -3.43 13.68 -18.20
N ASN A 447 -2.29 13.26 -18.73
CA ASN A 447 -1.38 12.38 -18.03
C ASN A 447 -0.26 13.22 -17.41
N LEU A 448 0.04 12.94 -16.15
CA LEU A 448 1.07 13.63 -15.39
C LEU A 448 2.37 12.82 -15.40
N ASN A 449 3.49 13.50 -15.22
CA ASN A 449 4.76 12.82 -14.96
C ASN A 449 4.68 12.16 -13.57
N GLN A 450 5.05 10.88 -13.50
CA GLN A 450 5.03 10.07 -12.27
C GLN A 450 6.35 10.19 -11.53
#